data_AF-A0A504ZDS9-F1
#
_entry.id   AF-A0A504ZDS9-F1
#
_cell.length_a   1.000
_cell.length_b   1.000
_cell.length_c   1.000
_cell.angle_alpha   90.00
_cell.angle_beta   90.00
_cell.angle_gamma   90.00
#
_symmetry.space_group_name_H-M   'P 1'
#
loop_
_entity.id
_entity.type
_entity.pdbx_description
1 polymer ?
#
loop_
_entity_poly.entity_id
_entity_poly.type
_entity_poly.pdbx_seq_one_letter_code
_entity_poly.pdbx_strand_id
1 'polypeptide(L)'
;MFCPQKTKGAYVYDSLPSKTPGRTGKPDVPLKFAYCELPVILGTLILSNLIRPEQITLMHAPSGEDGPAHFEAVSRKRYKAMTSRCAGLRNALAKQRAATARKFMQDRRAGDTKNLLIGPGCNAFTRSSVHVQTGLFLEELTEEIEQDNFGTQTDYFLDRPPTPLFVPAKTGVDVATQIYQDDLFDFNLEVQPILEVLVGKTIEQALLEVLEEEELADLRWQQEVLQEIHNADLAEVARLEDRNRRYEEEKKRRKIQYETAARLAKETADKIAAKAFTKAYLSPLILSTFQQLLDRGYFYDSVEHDLELNFLEPLIDGVLESNAHERRARLILDGMLRQAVTERHVAFRELGRLICERECLEEVVPLLRGEVSSWIIERSTRLAISRLELAAASTKEIMDVIGSEVINEAMGETALEVQAQKEAEEAAANAENTEEEEAN
;
A
#
# COMPACT_ATOMS: atom_id res chain seq x y z
N MET A 1 54.07 25.67 -2.47
CA MET A 1 54.24 24.68 -3.55
C MET A 1 53.66 25.27 -4.82
N PHE A 2 54.54 25.60 -5.76
CA PHE A 2 54.23 25.87 -7.16
C PHE A 2 53.71 24.59 -7.83
N CYS A 3 52.64 24.64 -8.62
CA CYS A 3 52.66 24.56 -10.09
C CYS A 3 51.22 24.40 -10.66
N PRO A 4 50.95 24.85 -11.90
CA PRO A 4 49.63 25.19 -12.42
C PRO A 4 49.12 24.19 -13.48
N GLN A 5 47.85 24.26 -13.86
CA GLN A 5 47.41 23.89 -15.22
C GLN A 5 46.31 24.82 -15.76
N LYS A 6 46.41 25.02 -17.08
CA LYS A 6 45.79 26.04 -17.92
C LYS A 6 44.36 25.69 -18.37
N THR A 7 43.53 26.74 -18.41
CA THR A 7 42.51 27.12 -19.42
C THR A 7 42.05 26.11 -20.47
N LYS A 8 40.73 25.92 -20.59
CA LYS A 8 39.95 26.19 -21.82
C LYS A 8 38.54 26.67 -21.44
N GLY A 9 38.16 27.84 -21.95
CA GLY A 9 36.82 28.41 -21.79
C GLY A 9 35.84 27.83 -22.80
N ALA A 10 34.59 27.68 -22.36
CA ALA A 10 33.42 27.54 -23.21
C ALA A 10 32.35 28.48 -22.64
N TYR A 11 31.92 29.45 -23.45
CA TYR A 11 30.82 30.34 -23.14
C TYR A 11 29.49 29.59 -23.32
N VAL A 12 28.67 29.56 -22.28
CA VAL A 12 27.24 29.26 -22.34
C VAL A 12 26.53 30.41 -21.64
N TYR A 13 25.75 31.18 -22.40
CA TYR A 13 24.87 32.22 -21.86
C TYR A 13 23.60 31.55 -21.35
N ASP A 14 23.44 31.47 -20.03
CA ASP A 14 22.15 31.20 -19.40
C ASP A 14 21.55 32.48 -18.83
N SER A 15 20.29 32.68 -19.19
CA SER A 15 19.50 33.88 -18.98
C SER A 15 18.86 33.83 -17.58
N LEU A 16 19.07 34.87 -16.77
CA LEU A 16 18.25 35.13 -15.58
C LEU A 16 17.20 36.21 -15.89
N PRO A 17 15.97 36.10 -15.34
CA PRO A 17 14.89 37.04 -15.59
C PRO A 17 14.92 38.19 -14.58
N SER A 18 14.69 39.42 -15.05
CA SER A 18 14.41 40.57 -14.17
C SER A 18 12.98 41.07 -14.36
N LYS A 19 12.23 41.09 -13.26
CA LYS A 19 10.99 41.86 -13.09
C LYS A 19 11.37 43.21 -12.49
N THR A 20 10.83 44.30 -13.03
CA THR A 20 10.34 45.46 -12.26
C THR A 20 9.26 46.21 -13.04
N PRO A 21 8.37 46.96 -12.37
CA PRO A 21 7.10 47.42 -12.93
C PRO A 21 7.07 48.93 -13.25
N GLY A 22 6.09 49.34 -14.07
CA GLY A 22 5.31 50.55 -13.78
C GLY A 22 5.47 51.78 -14.70
N ARG A 23 4.51 51.90 -15.65
CA ARG A 23 3.82 53.13 -16.10
C ARG A 23 4.64 54.40 -16.38
N THR A 24 4.54 54.92 -17.61
CA THR A 24 3.56 55.94 -18.04
C THR A 24 3.75 56.25 -19.54
N GLY A 25 2.66 56.49 -20.27
CA GLY A 25 2.69 56.93 -21.68
C GLY A 25 1.74 56.12 -22.57
N LYS A 26 0.63 56.75 -22.98
CA LYS A 26 -0.48 56.20 -23.79
C LYS A 26 -0.13 56.21 -25.31
N PRO A 27 -0.98 55.61 -26.18
CA PRO A 27 -0.57 54.93 -27.39
C PRO A 27 -0.65 55.79 -28.64
N ASP A 28 0.26 55.58 -29.60
CA ASP A 28 0.11 56.07 -30.96
C ASP A 28 -0.36 54.95 -31.89
N VAL A 29 -1.55 55.20 -32.45
CA VAL A 29 -2.21 54.45 -33.52
C VAL A 29 -1.62 54.89 -34.86
N PRO A 30 -1.43 54.00 -35.85
CA PRO A 30 -0.89 54.39 -37.14
C PRO A 30 -1.98 55.07 -37.99
N LEU A 31 -1.75 56.33 -38.36
CA LEU A 31 -2.61 57.10 -39.26
C LEU A 31 -2.08 57.08 -40.70
N LYS A 32 -3.00 56.70 -41.59
CA LYS A 32 -2.95 56.70 -43.04
C LYS A 32 -2.96 58.12 -43.63
N PHE A 33 -2.26 58.26 -44.77
CA PHE A 33 -2.47 59.15 -45.92
C PHE A 33 -2.78 60.65 -45.70
N ALA A 34 -1.90 61.52 -46.22
CA ALA A 34 -2.28 62.66 -47.06
C ALA A 34 -1.04 63.26 -47.77
N TYR A 35 -1.17 63.42 -49.09
CA TYR A 35 -0.35 64.28 -49.95
C TYR A 35 -0.47 65.74 -49.50
N CYS A 36 0.64 66.50 -49.58
CA CYS A 36 0.62 67.93 -49.92
C CYS A 36 2.03 68.39 -50.35
N GLU A 37 2.06 69.02 -51.51
CA GLU A 37 3.16 69.60 -52.26
C GLU A 37 3.69 70.90 -51.63
N LEU A 38 4.95 71.27 -51.98
CA LEU A 38 5.53 72.63 -52.22
C LEU A 38 7.00 72.76 -51.73
N PRO A 39 7.86 73.59 -52.35
CA PRO A 39 8.59 73.27 -53.58
C PRO A 39 10.12 73.42 -53.43
N VAL A 40 10.89 72.61 -54.14
CA VAL A 40 12.33 72.84 -54.35
C VAL A 40 12.51 73.63 -55.64
N ILE A 41 12.35 74.95 -55.56
CA ILE A 41 12.71 75.89 -56.64
C ILE A 41 13.94 76.66 -56.18
N LEU A 42 15.13 76.19 -56.58
CA LEU A 42 16.36 76.98 -56.75
C LEU A 42 17.47 76.05 -57.25
N GLY A 43 17.59 75.89 -58.57
CA GLY A 43 18.67 75.09 -59.16
C GLY A 43 18.57 74.77 -60.66
N THR A 44 17.47 75.10 -61.34
CA THR A 44 17.25 74.74 -62.77
C THR A 44 16.93 75.94 -63.67
N LEU A 45 17.35 77.15 -63.29
CA LEU A 45 17.31 78.34 -64.14
C LEU A 45 18.73 78.88 -64.29
N ILE A 46 19.47 78.39 -65.28
CA ILE A 46 20.59 79.10 -65.95
C ILE A 46 21.06 78.39 -67.23
N LEU A 47 20.71 77.12 -67.49
CA LEU A 47 21.14 76.42 -68.72
C LEU A 47 20.07 76.22 -69.81
N SER A 48 18.84 76.71 -69.62
CA SER A 48 17.74 76.54 -70.58
C SER A 48 17.55 77.67 -71.60
N ASN A 49 18.46 78.66 -71.68
CA ASN A 49 18.31 79.82 -72.56
C ASN A 49 19.36 79.97 -73.68
N LEU A 50 20.10 78.92 -74.02
CA LEU A 50 20.84 78.85 -75.28
C LEU A 50 20.65 77.48 -75.93
N ILE A 51 19.52 77.28 -76.59
CA ILE A 51 19.34 76.53 -77.85
C ILE A 51 17.90 76.83 -78.28
N ARG A 52 17.73 77.57 -79.38
CA ARG A 52 16.43 77.80 -80.01
C ARG A 52 15.98 76.50 -80.68
N PRO A 53 14.80 75.92 -80.38
CA PRO A 53 14.28 74.79 -81.12
C PRO A 53 13.31 75.30 -82.19
N GLU A 54 13.80 76.11 -83.12
CA GLU A 54 13.10 76.35 -84.38
C GLU A 54 14.11 76.08 -85.49
N GLN A 55 13.83 75.04 -86.29
CA GLN A 55 14.70 74.42 -87.32
C GLN A 55 15.62 73.29 -86.84
N ILE A 56 15.05 72.26 -86.22
CA ILE A 56 15.50 70.89 -86.46
C ILE A 56 14.28 70.15 -87.00
N THR A 57 14.21 70.03 -88.33
CA THR A 57 13.36 69.06 -89.01
C THR A 57 13.74 67.68 -88.49
N LEU A 58 12.98 67.20 -87.51
CA LEU A 58 12.86 65.80 -87.16
C LEU A 58 12.61 65.03 -88.46
N MET A 59 13.59 64.21 -88.84
CA MET A 59 13.37 63.08 -89.73
C MET A 59 12.18 62.31 -89.15
N HIS A 60 11.01 62.48 -89.77
CA HIS A 60 9.86 61.64 -89.51
C HIS A 60 10.31 60.20 -89.70
N ALA A 61 10.21 59.38 -88.64
CA ALA A 61 10.29 57.94 -88.77
C ALA A 61 9.24 57.52 -89.82
N PRO A 62 9.62 56.73 -90.84
CA PRO A 62 8.68 56.31 -91.85
C PRO A 62 7.72 55.30 -91.22
N SER A 63 6.43 55.61 -91.37
CA SER A 63 5.30 54.67 -91.37
C SER A 63 5.07 53.78 -90.14
N GLY A 64 4.10 54.19 -89.31
CA GLY A 64 2.96 53.35 -88.99
C GLY A 64 3.16 52.24 -87.96
N GLU A 65 3.53 52.59 -86.74
CA GLU A 65 3.17 51.83 -85.52
C GLU A 65 3.39 52.73 -84.30
N ASP A 66 2.35 52.88 -83.47
CA ASP A 66 2.29 53.82 -82.34
C ASP A 66 3.39 53.56 -81.29
N GLY A 67 4.48 54.34 -81.34
CA GLY A 67 5.67 54.17 -80.49
C GLY A 67 5.43 53.95 -78.98
N PRO A 68 4.58 54.74 -78.29
CA PRO A 68 4.33 54.53 -76.86
C PRO A 68 3.34 53.39 -76.57
N ALA A 69 2.33 53.19 -77.42
CA ALA A 69 1.34 52.11 -77.23
C ALA A 69 1.93 50.73 -77.52
N HIS A 70 2.87 50.64 -78.48
CA HIS A 70 3.62 49.42 -78.77
C HIS A 70 4.50 49.01 -77.58
N PHE A 71 5.26 49.95 -76.99
CA PHE A 71 6.06 49.67 -75.79
C PHE A 71 5.18 49.22 -74.61
N GLU A 72 4.03 49.87 -74.37
CA GLU A 72 3.09 49.45 -73.34
C GLU A 72 2.52 48.05 -73.60
N ALA A 73 2.22 47.71 -74.86
CA ALA A 73 1.71 46.40 -75.26
C ALA A 73 2.76 45.29 -75.11
N VAL A 74 4.02 45.58 -75.42
CA VAL A 74 5.16 44.68 -75.21
C VAL A 74 5.37 44.42 -73.72
N SER A 75 5.38 45.47 -72.90
CA SER A 75 5.48 45.36 -71.43
C SER A 75 4.33 44.55 -70.83
N ARG A 76 3.09 44.78 -71.27
CA ARG A 76 1.91 43.99 -70.82
C ARG A 76 1.99 42.53 -71.27
N LYS A 77 2.46 42.24 -72.49
CA LYS A 77 2.70 40.86 -72.96
C LYS A 77 3.77 40.18 -72.10
N ARG A 78 4.86 40.88 -71.79
CA ARG A 78 5.95 40.40 -70.92
C ARG A 78 5.44 40.06 -69.52
N TYR A 79 4.68 40.98 -68.90
CA TYR A 79 4.06 40.77 -67.59
C TYR A 79 3.10 39.56 -67.56
N LYS A 80 2.29 39.38 -68.62
CA LYS A 80 1.42 38.20 -68.78
C LYS A 80 2.21 36.90 -68.96
N ALA A 81 3.30 36.93 -69.73
CA ALA A 81 4.19 35.77 -69.91
C ALA A 81 5.00 35.44 -68.63
N MET A 82 5.26 36.45 -67.80
CA MET A 82 5.88 36.28 -66.49
C MET A 82 4.90 35.65 -65.48
N THR A 83 3.73 36.23 -65.30
CA THR A 83 2.70 35.69 -64.40
C THR A 83 2.27 34.26 -64.76
N SER A 84 2.24 33.91 -66.06
CA SER A 84 2.00 32.52 -66.49
C SER A 84 3.15 31.57 -66.11
N ARG A 85 4.41 32.03 -66.16
CA ARG A 85 5.58 31.27 -65.68
C ARG A 85 5.54 31.04 -64.16
N CYS A 86 5.09 32.01 -63.35
CA CYS A 86 4.86 31.78 -61.91
C CYS A 86 3.82 30.68 -61.67
N ALA A 87 2.71 30.73 -62.40
CA ALA A 87 1.66 29.72 -62.28
C ALA A 87 2.20 28.33 -62.64
N GLY A 88 3.04 28.24 -63.67
CA GLY A 88 3.79 27.03 -64.02
C GLY A 88 4.68 26.51 -62.90
N LEU A 89 5.49 27.38 -62.28
CA LEU A 89 6.37 27.06 -61.15
C LEU A 89 5.58 26.57 -59.93
N ARG A 90 4.50 27.26 -59.56
CA ARG A 90 3.60 26.86 -58.46
C ARG A 90 3.02 25.46 -58.71
N ASN A 91 2.57 25.18 -59.92
CA ASN A 91 2.02 23.87 -60.29
C ASN A 91 3.09 22.76 -60.29
N ALA A 92 4.31 23.05 -60.73
CA ALA A 92 5.43 22.11 -60.70
C ALA A 92 5.84 21.77 -59.26
N LEU A 93 5.96 22.77 -58.39
CA LEU A 93 6.23 22.59 -56.96
C LEU A 93 5.10 21.81 -56.27
N ALA A 94 3.83 22.11 -56.56
CA ALA A 94 2.70 21.36 -56.04
C ALA A 94 2.74 19.88 -56.47
N LYS A 95 3.12 19.58 -57.74
CA LYS A 95 3.32 18.21 -58.21
C LYS A 95 4.48 17.50 -57.49
N GLN A 96 5.61 18.18 -57.27
CA GLN A 96 6.73 17.63 -56.49
C GLN A 96 6.33 17.36 -55.03
N ARG A 97 5.57 18.24 -54.39
CA ARG A 97 5.03 18.05 -53.04
C ARG A 97 4.09 16.85 -52.98
N ALA A 98 3.19 16.70 -53.95
CA ALA A 98 2.32 15.55 -54.03
C ALA A 98 3.12 14.24 -54.22
N ALA A 99 4.17 14.26 -55.05
CA ALA A 99 5.03 13.10 -55.27
C ALA A 99 5.85 12.72 -54.02
N THR A 100 6.42 13.71 -53.31
CA THR A 100 7.15 13.49 -52.05
C THR A 100 6.23 13.00 -50.94
N ALA A 101 5.05 13.60 -50.77
CA ALA A 101 4.03 13.11 -49.83
C ALA A 101 3.63 11.65 -50.11
N ARG A 102 3.49 11.26 -51.39
CA ARG A 102 3.24 9.87 -51.79
C ARG A 102 4.40 8.95 -51.43
N LYS A 103 5.65 9.37 -51.67
CA LYS A 103 6.85 8.60 -51.26
C LYS A 103 6.91 8.41 -49.74
N PHE A 104 6.72 9.46 -48.95
CA PHE A 104 6.68 9.33 -47.48
C PHE A 104 5.57 8.38 -46.99
N MET A 105 4.39 8.41 -47.62
CA MET A 105 3.32 7.46 -47.30
C MET A 105 3.66 6.02 -47.73
N GLN A 106 4.43 5.84 -48.81
CA GLN A 106 4.92 4.54 -49.26
C GLN A 106 6.02 4.01 -48.34
N ASP A 107 6.95 4.84 -47.89
CA ASP A 107 8.03 4.46 -46.97
C ASP A 107 7.49 4.14 -45.56
N ARG A 108 6.43 4.81 -45.09
CA ARG A 108 5.72 4.39 -43.86
C ARG A 108 5.05 3.02 -43.98
N ARG A 109 4.73 2.58 -45.21
CA ARG A 109 4.15 1.24 -45.47
C ARG A 109 5.23 0.19 -45.74
N ALA A 110 6.37 0.60 -46.29
CA ALA A 110 7.53 -0.24 -46.56
C ALA A 110 8.56 -0.07 -45.44
N GLY A 111 8.29 -0.66 -44.27
CA GLY A 111 9.24 -0.65 -43.16
C GLY A 111 10.65 -1.09 -43.58
N ASP A 112 11.66 -0.36 -43.08
CA ASP A 112 13.08 -0.68 -42.90
C ASP A 112 13.64 -1.90 -43.67
N THR A 113 13.65 -1.85 -45.00
CA THR A 113 14.30 -2.87 -45.85
C THR A 113 15.36 -2.31 -46.81
N LYS A 114 15.70 -1.01 -46.72
CA LYS A 114 16.52 -0.31 -47.74
C LYS A 114 17.87 0.23 -47.24
N ASN A 115 18.42 -0.29 -46.15
CA ASN A 115 19.75 0.10 -45.65
C ASN A 115 20.89 -0.86 -46.06
N LEU A 116 20.79 -1.54 -47.20
CA LEU A 116 21.90 -2.26 -47.81
C LEU A 116 21.88 -2.10 -49.33
N LEU A 117 22.36 -0.97 -49.86
CA LEU A 117 23.11 -0.93 -51.13
C LEU A 117 23.58 0.51 -51.40
N ILE A 118 24.69 0.89 -50.78
CA ILE A 118 25.56 1.96 -51.30
C ILE A 118 26.97 1.37 -51.33
N GLY A 119 27.28 0.70 -52.43
CA GLY A 119 28.64 0.39 -52.83
C GLY A 119 29.11 1.44 -53.85
N PRO A 120 30.36 1.93 -53.77
CA PRO A 120 30.87 2.93 -54.70
C PRO A 120 31.20 2.26 -56.03
N GLY A 121 30.44 2.58 -57.07
CA GLY A 121 30.67 2.04 -58.41
C GLY A 121 30.07 2.93 -59.48
N CYS A 122 30.72 4.06 -59.77
CA CYS A 122 30.45 4.82 -60.99
C CYS A 122 31.69 5.58 -61.47
N ASN A 123 32.72 4.85 -61.92
CA ASN A 123 33.77 5.43 -62.75
C ASN A 123 33.54 4.95 -64.19
N ALA A 124 32.77 5.72 -64.94
CA ALA A 124 32.51 5.48 -66.36
C ALA A 124 32.83 6.74 -67.16
N PHE A 125 34.10 7.07 -67.31
CA PHE A 125 34.61 7.90 -68.42
C PHE A 125 36.02 7.43 -68.80
N THR A 126 36.08 6.44 -69.68
CA THR A 126 37.25 6.13 -70.49
C THR A 126 37.25 7.05 -71.71
N ARG A 127 38.28 7.89 -71.86
CA ARG A 127 38.72 8.40 -73.16
C ARG A 127 40.24 8.36 -73.25
N SER A 128 40.71 7.48 -74.12
CA SER A 128 42.10 7.35 -74.56
C SER A 128 42.35 8.27 -75.76
N SER A 129 43.41 9.07 -75.72
CA SER A 129 44.07 9.58 -76.93
C SER A 129 45.56 9.72 -76.67
N VAL A 130 46.37 9.07 -77.52
CA VAL A 130 47.84 9.12 -77.51
C VAL A 130 48.34 10.24 -78.44
N HIS A 131 49.52 10.74 -78.06
CA HIS A 131 50.38 11.84 -78.53
C HIS A 131 50.42 12.22 -80.02
N VAL A 132 50.62 13.53 -80.25
CA VAL A 132 51.41 14.06 -81.38
C VAL A 132 52.43 15.06 -80.82
N GLN A 133 53.71 14.86 -81.10
CA GLN A 133 54.81 15.77 -80.76
C GLN A 133 55.14 16.59 -82.01
N THR A 134 54.87 17.90 -81.98
CA THR A 134 55.08 18.85 -83.08
C THR A 134 56.11 19.92 -82.71
N GLY A 135 57.31 19.49 -82.32
CA GLY A 135 58.48 20.35 -82.18
C GLY A 135 59.33 20.30 -83.45
N LEU A 136 59.57 21.45 -84.07
CA LEU A 136 60.52 21.65 -85.17
C LEU A 136 61.96 21.53 -84.63
N PHE A 137 62.75 20.60 -85.17
CA PHE A 137 64.20 20.59 -84.97
C PHE A 137 64.84 21.40 -86.10
N LEU A 138 65.26 22.64 -85.80
CA LEU A 138 66.15 23.44 -86.65
C LEU A 138 67.54 23.40 -86.01
N GLU A 139 68.53 22.85 -86.73
CA GLU A 139 69.95 23.03 -86.41
C GLU A 139 70.41 24.35 -87.01
N GLU A 140 70.82 25.30 -86.16
CA GLU A 140 71.55 26.49 -86.58
C GLU A 140 73.03 26.13 -86.73
N LEU A 141 73.58 26.27 -87.94
CA LEU A 141 75.02 26.12 -88.18
C LEU A 141 75.74 27.37 -87.64
N THR A 142 76.40 27.24 -86.49
CA THR A 142 77.21 28.30 -85.86
C THR A 142 78.67 28.23 -86.30
N GLU A 143 78.95 28.29 -87.61
CA GLU A 143 80.31 28.50 -88.10
C GLU A 143 80.50 29.95 -88.53
N GLU A 144 81.31 30.67 -87.76
CA GLU A 144 81.75 32.04 -88.05
C GLU A 144 82.92 31.97 -89.05
N ILE A 145 82.73 32.52 -90.26
CA ILE A 145 83.76 32.52 -91.30
C ILE A 145 84.75 33.67 -91.01
N GLU A 146 86.01 33.34 -90.74
CA GLU A 146 87.08 34.34 -90.54
C GLU A 146 87.29 35.17 -91.82
N GLN A 147 87.22 36.51 -91.69
CA GLN A 147 87.55 37.45 -92.78
C GLN A 147 88.71 38.36 -92.35
N ASP A 148 89.81 38.24 -93.07
CA ASP A 148 91.06 38.98 -92.83
C ASP A 148 90.98 40.44 -93.31
N ASN A 149 91.39 41.36 -92.44
CA ASN A 149 91.55 42.78 -92.76
C ASN A 149 92.92 43.05 -93.38
N PHE A 150 92.95 43.50 -94.63
CA PHE A 150 94.16 43.97 -95.30
C PHE A 150 94.17 45.50 -95.40
N GLY A 151 95.05 46.15 -94.64
CA GLY A 151 95.31 47.59 -94.75
C GLY A 151 96.59 47.85 -95.54
N THR A 152 96.53 48.73 -96.54
CA THR A 152 97.71 49.18 -97.30
C THR A 152 97.92 50.68 -97.08
N GLN A 153 99.09 51.01 -96.55
CA GLN A 153 99.58 52.35 -96.27
C GLN A 153 100.24 52.94 -97.52
N THR A 154 99.76 54.09 -97.99
CA THR A 154 100.53 54.99 -98.88
C THR A 154 100.29 56.45 -98.47
N ASP A 155 101.38 57.18 -98.24
CA ASP A 155 101.41 58.52 -97.66
C ASP A 155 101.16 59.65 -98.68
N TYR A 156 100.43 60.64 -98.17
CA TYR A 156 100.31 62.08 -98.46
C TYR A 156 100.82 62.67 -99.80
N PHE A 157 99.89 62.81 -100.75
CA PHE A 157 99.84 63.96 -101.66
C PHE A 157 98.94 65.04 -101.03
N LEU A 158 99.53 66.15 -100.57
CA LEU A 158 98.74 67.33 -100.20
C LEU A 158 98.29 68.03 -101.48
N ASP A 159 97.05 67.76 -101.89
CA ASP A 159 96.40 68.47 -102.98
C ASP A 159 96.28 69.95 -102.65
N ARG A 160 96.61 70.80 -103.63
CA ARG A 160 96.39 72.26 -103.58
C ARG A 160 94.93 72.48 -103.17
N PRO A 161 94.63 73.33 -102.17
CA PRO A 161 93.24 73.56 -101.79
C PRO A 161 92.48 74.00 -103.05
N PRO A 162 91.34 73.38 -103.35
CA PRO A 162 90.59 73.69 -104.56
C PRO A 162 90.28 75.18 -104.57
N THR A 163 90.55 75.83 -105.70
CA THR A 163 90.19 77.24 -105.93
C THR A 163 88.73 77.41 -105.51
N PRO A 164 88.40 78.36 -104.62
CA PRO A 164 87.04 78.49 -104.11
C PRO A 164 86.08 78.62 -105.29
N LEU A 165 85.06 77.76 -105.33
CA LEU A 165 84.03 77.78 -106.37
C LEU A 165 83.39 79.17 -106.36
N PHE A 166 83.43 79.87 -107.49
CA PHE A 166 82.70 81.12 -107.66
C PHE A 166 81.22 80.80 -107.57
N VAL A 167 80.61 81.08 -106.42
CA VAL A 167 79.16 81.02 -106.21
C VAL A 167 78.62 82.38 -106.66
N PRO A 168 77.89 82.45 -107.79
CA PRO A 168 77.24 83.71 -108.19
C PRO A 168 76.30 84.17 -107.07
N ALA A 169 76.29 85.46 -106.76
CA ALA A 169 75.33 86.01 -105.82
C ALA A 169 73.91 85.68 -106.31
N LYS A 170 73.11 84.98 -105.49
CA LYS A 170 71.71 84.67 -105.80
C LYS A 170 71.00 86.00 -106.13
N THR A 171 70.55 86.14 -107.37
CA THR A 171 69.89 87.34 -107.90
C THR A 171 68.36 87.21 -107.96
N GLY A 172 67.83 86.03 -107.58
CA GLY A 172 66.40 85.81 -107.36
C GLY A 172 66.02 86.07 -105.91
N VAL A 173 64.80 86.57 -105.68
CA VAL A 173 64.24 86.68 -104.33
C VAL A 173 63.82 85.28 -103.88
N ASP A 174 64.51 84.74 -102.87
CA ASP A 174 64.14 83.47 -102.25
C ASP A 174 62.79 83.66 -101.53
N VAL A 175 61.73 82.97 -101.97
CA VAL A 175 60.41 82.96 -101.30
C VAL A 175 60.21 81.59 -100.66
N ALA A 176 60.11 81.55 -99.34
CA ALA A 176 59.70 80.36 -98.62
C ALA A 176 58.19 80.38 -98.43
N THR A 177 57.49 79.37 -98.95
CA THR A 177 56.09 79.13 -98.63
C THR A 177 56.03 78.15 -97.48
N GLN A 178 55.62 78.62 -96.30
CA GLN A 178 55.41 77.80 -95.12
C GLN A 178 53.91 77.76 -94.80
N ILE A 179 53.37 76.55 -94.67
CA ILE A 179 52.04 76.34 -94.10
C ILE A 179 52.18 76.49 -92.58
N TYR A 180 51.43 77.41 -92.00
CA TYR A 180 51.42 77.63 -90.56
C TYR A 180 50.46 76.65 -89.87
N GLN A 181 50.59 76.47 -88.56
CA GLN A 181 49.60 75.70 -87.78
C GLN A 181 48.21 76.31 -88.02
N ASP A 182 47.23 75.44 -88.28
CA ASP A 182 45.81 75.75 -88.54
C ASP A 182 45.43 76.26 -89.95
N ASP A 183 46.36 76.31 -90.90
CA ASP A 183 46.09 76.83 -92.27
C ASP A 183 45.35 75.83 -93.19
N LEU A 184 45.39 74.53 -92.90
CA LEU A 184 44.71 73.46 -93.66
C LEU A 184 43.62 72.73 -92.86
N PHE A 185 43.21 73.24 -91.71
CA PHE A 185 42.24 72.57 -90.85
C PHE A 185 40.82 72.62 -91.47
N ASP A 186 40.27 71.45 -91.79
CA ASP A 186 38.85 71.29 -92.13
C ASP A 186 38.08 70.68 -90.96
N PHE A 187 37.26 71.51 -90.31
CA PHE A 187 36.46 71.10 -89.16
C PHE A 187 35.55 69.90 -89.47
N ASN A 188 34.96 69.83 -90.66
CA ASN A 188 33.97 68.79 -90.96
C ASN A 188 34.61 67.41 -91.10
N LEU A 189 35.83 67.36 -91.63
CA LEU A 189 36.61 66.12 -91.74
C LEU A 189 37.12 65.67 -90.37
N GLU A 190 37.68 66.60 -89.59
CA GLU A 190 38.36 66.29 -88.33
C GLU A 190 37.40 65.99 -87.17
N VAL A 191 36.18 66.55 -87.19
CA VAL A 191 35.16 66.26 -86.16
C VAL A 191 34.50 64.89 -86.35
N GLN A 192 34.50 64.36 -87.57
CA GLN A 192 33.80 63.11 -87.91
C GLN A 192 34.22 61.91 -87.03
N PRO A 193 35.52 61.59 -86.84
CA PRO A 193 35.93 60.48 -85.96
C PRO A 193 35.59 60.73 -84.49
N ILE A 194 35.61 61.99 -84.04
CA ILE A 194 35.23 62.36 -82.66
C ILE A 194 33.73 62.11 -82.45
N LEU A 195 32.91 62.54 -83.41
CA LEU A 195 31.46 62.39 -83.34
C LEU A 195 31.05 60.91 -83.44
N GLU A 196 31.70 60.13 -84.30
CA GLU A 196 31.46 58.69 -84.44
C GLU A 196 31.72 57.95 -83.13
N VAL A 197 32.85 58.24 -82.47
CA VAL A 197 33.16 57.63 -81.17
C VAL A 197 32.20 58.09 -80.08
N LEU A 198 31.83 59.37 -80.05
CA LEU A 198 30.89 59.90 -79.05
C LEU A 198 29.49 59.31 -79.21
N VAL A 199 28.96 59.29 -80.43
CA VAL A 199 27.63 58.74 -80.72
C VAL A 199 27.64 57.23 -80.55
N GLY A 200 28.68 56.54 -81.03
CA GLY A 200 28.85 55.10 -80.86
C GLY A 200 28.86 54.70 -79.37
N LYS A 201 29.74 55.30 -78.57
CA LYS A 201 29.83 55.00 -77.14
C LYS A 201 28.58 55.37 -76.36
N THR A 202 27.92 56.48 -76.69
CA THR A 202 26.69 56.88 -75.98
C THR A 202 25.54 55.94 -76.29
N ILE A 203 25.40 55.47 -77.53
CA ILE A 203 24.38 54.47 -77.90
C ILE A 203 24.72 53.10 -77.28
N GLU A 204 25.97 52.66 -77.35
CA GLU A 204 26.40 51.39 -76.74
C GLU A 204 26.18 51.38 -75.23
N GLN A 205 26.56 52.46 -74.55
CA GLN A 205 26.35 52.61 -73.12
C GLN A 205 24.85 52.62 -72.78
N ALA A 206 24.04 53.40 -73.50
CA ALA A 206 22.59 53.43 -73.28
C ALA A 206 21.94 52.05 -73.51
N LEU A 207 22.39 51.29 -74.51
CA LEU A 207 21.86 49.96 -74.78
C LEU A 207 22.22 48.97 -73.66
N LEU A 208 23.46 49.02 -73.15
CA LEU A 208 23.90 48.19 -72.03
C LEU A 208 23.15 48.52 -70.74
N GLU A 209 22.98 49.81 -70.42
CA GLU A 209 22.24 50.25 -69.23
C GLU A 209 20.79 49.76 -69.27
N VAL A 210 20.10 49.88 -70.41
CA VAL A 210 18.73 49.39 -70.57
C VAL A 210 18.66 47.86 -70.42
N LEU A 211 19.62 47.12 -70.98
CA LEU A 211 19.69 45.67 -70.83
C LEU A 211 19.89 45.25 -69.37
N GLU A 212 20.81 45.91 -68.66
CA GLU A 212 21.06 45.65 -67.24
C GLU A 212 19.84 45.98 -66.36
N GLU A 213 19.15 47.10 -66.63
CA GLU A 213 17.93 47.47 -65.93
C GLU A 213 16.81 46.45 -66.14
N GLU A 214 16.63 45.95 -67.37
CA GLU A 214 15.65 44.90 -67.67
C GLU A 214 15.99 43.58 -66.96
N GLU A 215 17.25 43.15 -66.99
CA GLU A 215 17.68 41.93 -66.30
C GLU A 215 17.51 42.03 -64.78
N LEU A 216 17.85 43.18 -64.18
CA LEU A 216 17.65 43.44 -62.75
C LEU A 216 16.16 43.44 -62.38
N ALA A 217 15.30 44.01 -63.23
CA ALA A 217 13.86 43.97 -63.02
C ALA A 217 13.31 42.53 -63.05
N ASP A 218 13.78 41.73 -64.01
CA ASP A 218 13.40 40.32 -64.13
C ASP A 218 13.83 39.50 -62.92
N LEU A 219 15.06 39.70 -62.43
CA LEU A 219 15.58 39.01 -61.24
C LEU A 219 14.84 39.40 -59.95
N ARG A 220 14.57 40.70 -59.75
CA ARG A 220 13.80 41.18 -58.58
C ARG A 220 12.42 40.57 -58.54
N TRP A 221 11.75 40.54 -59.68
CA TRP A 221 10.44 39.92 -59.79
C TRP A 221 10.48 38.41 -59.50
N GLN A 222 11.47 37.68 -60.02
CA GLN A 222 11.64 36.26 -59.70
C GLN A 222 11.86 36.03 -58.19
N GLN A 223 12.66 36.89 -57.56
CA GLN A 223 12.91 36.85 -56.13
C GLN A 223 11.63 37.08 -55.32
N GLU A 224 10.83 38.09 -55.67
CA GLU A 224 9.54 38.38 -55.01
C GLU A 224 8.59 37.19 -55.08
N VAL A 225 8.43 36.58 -56.26
CA VAL A 225 7.57 35.41 -56.45
C VAL A 225 8.03 34.23 -55.59
N LEU A 226 9.33 33.97 -55.52
CA LEU A 226 9.88 32.89 -54.70
C LEU A 226 9.70 33.18 -53.21
N GLN A 227 9.86 34.43 -52.79
CA GLN A 227 9.61 34.85 -51.41
C GLN A 227 8.14 34.69 -51.03
N GLU A 228 7.20 35.05 -51.90
CA GLU A 228 5.77 34.81 -51.67
C GLU A 228 5.47 33.33 -51.46
N ILE A 229 6.01 32.46 -52.32
CA ILE A 229 5.84 31.01 -52.21
C ILE A 229 6.46 30.52 -50.90
N HIS A 230 7.67 30.95 -50.57
CA HIS A 230 8.36 30.56 -49.36
C HIS A 230 7.59 30.97 -48.09
N ASN A 231 7.08 32.20 -48.05
CA ASN A 231 6.30 32.71 -46.92
C ASN A 231 4.97 31.95 -46.76
N ALA A 232 4.31 31.61 -47.86
CA ALA A 232 3.11 30.78 -47.85
C ALA A 232 3.40 29.35 -47.34
N ASP A 233 4.53 28.78 -47.74
CA ASP A 233 4.97 27.46 -47.29
C ASP A 233 5.29 27.44 -45.80
N LEU A 234 6.02 28.44 -45.30
CA LEU A 234 6.31 28.58 -43.87
C LEU A 234 5.02 28.68 -43.04
N ALA A 235 4.04 29.45 -43.51
CA ALA A 235 2.73 29.55 -42.86
C ALA A 235 1.97 28.20 -42.87
N GLU A 236 2.04 27.44 -43.96
CA GLU A 236 1.44 26.10 -44.04
C GLU A 236 2.12 25.11 -43.08
N VAL A 237 3.45 25.10 -43.04
CA VAL A 237 4.24 24.25 -42.12
C VAL A 237 3.90 24.56 -40.68
N ALA A 238 3.91 25.84 -40.27
CA ALA A 238 3.55 26.23 -38.92
C ALA A 238 2.13 25.77 -38.53
N ARG A 239 1.16 25.88 -39.45
CA ARG A 239 -0.21 25.39 -39.24
C ARG A 239 -0.26 23.87 -39.03
N LEU A 240 0.54 23.11 -39.79
CA LEU A 240 0.61 21.65 -39.69
C LEU A 240 1.30 21.20 -38.40
N GLU A 241 2.37 21.88 -37.98
CA GLU A 241 3.09 21.63 -36.73
C GLU A 241 2.19 21.89 -35.52
N ASP A 242 1.48 23.01 -35.48
CA ASP A 242 0.50 23.30 -34.44
C ASP A 242 -0.59 22.23 -34.34
N ARG A 243 -1.10 21.78 -35.49
CA ARG A 243 -2.07 20.70 -35.56
C ARG A 243 -1.49 19.39 -35.02
N ASN A 244 -0.28 19.03 -35.41
CA ASN A 244 0.40 17.82 -34.94
C ASN A 244 0.67 17.88 -33.43
N ARG A 245 1.11 19.03 -32.91
CA ARG A 245 1.31 19.24 -31.47
C ARG A 245 0.02 18.95 -30.70
N ARG A 246 -1.11 19.49 -31.14
CA ARG A 246 -2.43 19.23 -30.52
C ARG A 246 -2.80 17.74 -30.56
N TYR A 247 -2.56 17.07 -31.69
CA TYR A 247 -2.82 15.63 -31.80
C TYR A 247 -1.94 14.80 -30.87
N GLU A 248 -0.65 15.14 -30.74
CA GLU A 248 0.27 14.45 -29.84
C GLU A 248 -0.09 14.65 -28.38
N GLU A 249 -0.46 15.87 -27.98
CA GLU A 249 -0.93 16.19 -26.64
C GLU A 249 -2.19 15.39 -26.29
N GLU A 250 -3.19 15.37 -27.18
CA GLU A 250 -4.42 14.59 -26.98
C GLU A 250 -4.11 13.09 -26.90
N LYS A 251 -3.25 12.57 -27.79
CA LYS A 251 -2.83 11.16 -27.75
C LYS A 251 -2.15 10.80 -26.43
N LYS A 252 -1.27 11.66 -25.92
CA LYS A 252 -0.61 11.49 -24.60
C LYS A 252 -1.65 11.49 -23.47
N ARG A 253 -2.60 12.42 -23.48
CA ARG A 253 -3.69 12.48 -22.49
C ARG A 253 -4.54 11.21 -22.50
N ARG A 254 -4.95 10.75 -23.69
CA ARG A 254 -5.72 9.51 -23.84
C ARG A 254 -4.97 8.28 -23.35
N LYS A 255 -3.66 8.21 -23.61
CA LYS A 255 -2.81 7.12 -23.11
C LYS A 255 -2.80 7.09 -21.57
N ILE A 256 -2.60 8.24 -20.92
CA ILE A 256 -2.59 8.34 -19.45
C ILE A 256 -3.98 7.97 -18.88
N GLN A 257 -5.06 8.43 -19.49
CA GLN A 257 -6.43 8.07 -19.09
C GLN A 257 -6.67 6.57 -19.20
N TYR A 258 -6.21 5.94 -20.29
CA TYR A 258 -6.35 4.50 -20.48
C TYR A 258 -5.51 3.71 -19.46
N GLU A 259 -4.26 4.11 -19.23
CA GLU A 259 -3.37 3.46 -18.25
C GLU A 259 -3.94 3.57 -16.83
N THR A 260 -4.45 4.74 -16.44
CA THR A 260 -5.07 4.95 -15.12
C THR A 260 -6.38 4.16 -14.96
N ALA A 261 -7.25 4.16 -15.98
CA ALA A 261 -8.47 3.37 -15.98
C ALA A 261 -8.19 1.87 -15.93
N ALA A 262 -7.20 1.38 -16.69
CA ALA A 262 -6.78 -0.03 -16.68
C ALA A 262 -6.22 -0.45 -15.31
N ARG A 263 -5.41 0.40 -14.67
CA ARG A 263 -4.91 0.16 -13.31
C ARG A 263 -6.06 0.06 -12.31
N LEU A 264 -6.98 1.02 -12.33
CA LEU A 264 -8.14 1.03 -11.43
C LEU A 264 -9.03 -0.20 -11.66
N ALA A 265 -9.29 -0.57 -12.93
CA ALA A 265 -10.07 -1.75 -13.27
C ALA A 265 -9.45 -3.03 -12.68
N LYS A 266 -8.13 -3.19 -12.78
CA LYS A 266 -7.41 -4.31 -12.18
C LYS A 266 -7.57 -4.33 -10.65
N GLU A 267 -7.33 -3.19 -9.99
CA GLU A 267 -7.50 -3.08 -8.53
C GLU A 267 -8.94 -3.40 -8.08
N THR A 268 -9.95 -2.96 -8.84
CA THR A 268 -11.35 -3.27 -8.53
C THR A 268 -11.66 -4.75 -8.74
N ALA A 269 -11.13 -5.37 -9.80
CA ALA A 269 -11.29 -6.78 -10.06
C ALA A 269 -10.66 -7.62 -8.93
N ASP A 270 -9.46 -7.27 -8.49
CA ASP A 270 -8.75 -7.92 -7.39
C ASP A 270 -9.55 -7.81 -6.07
N LYS A 271 -10.11 -6.62 -5.77
CA LYS A 271 -10.96 -6.42 -4.59
C LYS A 271 -12.25 -7.26 -4.65
N ILE A 272 -12.89 -7.32 -5.82
CA ILE A 272 -14.09 -8.13 -6.02
C ILE A 272 -13.75 -9.62 -5.86
N ALA A 273 -12.63 -10.08 -6.43
CA ALA A 273 -12.15 -11.45 -6.30
C ALA A 273 -11.84 -11.79 -4.84
N ALA A 274 -11.15 -10.93 -4.10
CA ALA A 274 -10.87 -11.13 -2.67
C ALA A 274 -12.15 -11.18 -1.83
N LYS A 275 -13.14 -10.31 -2.11
CA LYS A 275 -14.44 -10.34 -1.44
C LYS A 275 -15.23 -11.62 -1.75
N ALA A 276 -15.23 -12.06 -3.01
CA ALA A 276 -15.88 -13.30 -3.39
C ALA A 276 -15.21 -14.52 -2.73
N PHE A 277 -13.87 -14.55 -2.73
CA PHE A 277 -13.07 -15.60 -2.09
C PHE A 277 -13.33 -15.66 -0.58
N THR A 278 -13.23 -14.53 0.12
CA THR A 278 -13.48 -14.47 1.58
C THR A 278 -14.91 -14.91 1.91
N LYS A 279 -15.93 -14.49 1.15
CA LYS A 279 -17.30 -14.96 1.36
C LYS A 279 -17.44 -16.46 1.15
N ALA A 280 -16.86 -17.01 0.08
CA ALA A 280 -16.90 -18.43 -0.22
C ALA A 280 -16.15 -19.27 0.83
N TYR A 281 -15.06 -18.75 1.39
CA TYR A 281 -14.26 -19.43 2.40
C TYR A 281 -14.87 -19.34 3.82
N LEU A 282 -15.31 -18.15 4.22
CA LEU A 282 -15.82 -17.91 5.58
C LEU A 282 -17.21 -18.51 5.80
N SER A 283 -18.08 -18.52 4.79
CA SER A 283 -19.45 -19.06 4.93
C SER A 283 -19.49 -20.50 5.47
N PRO A 284 -18.75 -21.48 4.91
CA PRO A 284 -18.70 -22.83 5.45
C PRO A 284 -17.85 -22.93 6.72
N LEU A 285 -16.78 -22.13 6.84
CA LEU A 285 -15.90 -22.16 8.02
C LEU A 285 -16.65 -21.75 9.29
N ILE A 286 -17.48 -20.70 9.21
CA ILE A 286 -18.31 -20.26 10.33
C ILE A 286 -19.23 -21.40 10.78
N LEU A 287 -19.97 -22.01 9.85
CA LEU A 287 -20.86 -23.12 10.19
C LEU A 287 -20.11 -24.31 10.81
N SER A 288 -18.98 -24.71 10.20
CA SER A 288 -18.17 -25.83 10.70
C SER A 288 -17.55 -25.55 12.06
N THR A 289 -17.06 -24.34 12.32
CA THR A 289 -16.50 -23.96 13.62
C THR A 289 -17.57 -23.88 14.70
N PHE A 290 -18.76 -23.34 14.38
CA PHE A 290 -19.90 -23.36 15.30
C PHE A 290 -20.33 -24.80 15.64
N GLN A 291 -20.41 -25.68 14.65
CA GLN A 291 -20.69 -27.10 14.88
C GLN A 291 -19.62 -27.76 15.75
N GLN A 292 -18.33 -27.55 15.47
CA GLN A 292 -17.25 -28.10 16.30
C GLN A 292 -17.28 -27.58 17.75
N LEU A 293 -17.67 -26.32 17.95
CA LEU A 293 -17.81 -25.74 19.29
C LEU A 293 -19.06 -26.25 20.02
N LEU A 294 -20.16 -26.49 19.29
CA LEU A 294 -21.36 -27.15 19.81
C LEU A 294 -21.06 -28.60 20.21
N ASP A 295 -20.40 -29.36 19.34
CA ASP A 295 -20.03 -30.76 19.58
C ASP A 295 -19.06 -30.90 20.77
N ARG A 296 -18.20 -29.90 20.99
CA ARG A 296 -17.32 -29.84 22.17
C ARG A 296 -18.00 -29.32 23.43
N GLY A 297 -19.29 -28.98 23.37
CA GLY A 297 -20.07 -28.51 24.51
C GLY A 297 -19.69 -27.11 25.00
N TYR A 298 -19.05 -26.28 24.17
CA TYR A 298 -18.65 -24.93 24.57
C TYR A 298 -19.85 -23.96 24.62
N PHE A 299 -20.87 -24.22 23.79
CA PHE A 299 -22.17 -23.57 23.90
C PHE A 299 -23.10 -24.48 24.70
N TYR A 300 -23.41 -24.08 25.93
CA TYR A 300 -24.35 -24.74 26.81
C TYR A 300 -25.58 -23.84 27.02
N ASP A 301 -26.71 -24.43 27.41
CA ASP A 301 -27.84 -23.66 27.90
C ASP A 301 -27.48 -23.11 29.28
N SER A 302 -27.48 -21.77 29.41
CA SER A 302 -27.19 -21.09 30.67
C SER A 302 -28.12 -21.55 31.80
N VAL A 303 -29.37 -21.86 31.48
CA VAL A 303 -30.35 -22.28 32.48
C VAL A 303 -30.04 -23.69 33.00
N GLU A 304 -29.71 -24.62 32.11
CA GLU A 304 -29.34 -25.99 32.48
C GLU A 304 -28.06 -26.00 33.32
N HIS A 305 -27.04 -25.25 32.91
CA HIS A 305 -25.78 -25.16 33.63
C HIS A 305 -25.93 -24.51 35.03
N ASP A 306 -26.75 -23.45 35.13
CA ASP A 306 -27.05 -22.83 36.42
C ASP A 306 -27.84 -23.76 37.34
N LEU A 307 -28.74 -24.59 36.80
CA LEU A 307 -29.45 -25.60 37.58
C LEU A 307 -28.49 -26.69 38.10
N GLU A 308 -27.59 -27.18 37.24
CA GLU A 308 -26.62 -28.21 37.62
C GLU A 308 -25.66 -27.74 38.73
N LEU A 309 -25.07 -26.55 38.57
CA LEU A 309 -24.06 -26.06 39.52
C LEU A 309 -24.68 -25.41 40.75
N ASN A 310 -25.67 -24.54 40.59
CA ASN A 310 -26.12 -23.69 41.69
C ASN A 310 -27.36 -24.23 42.41
N PHE A 311 -28.18 -25.06 41.76
CA PHE A 311 -29.43 -25.55 42.34
C PHE A 311 -29.31 -26.98 42.87
N LEU A 312 -28.73 -27.91 42.11
CA LEU A 312 -28.65 -29.32 42.51
C LEU A 312 -27.77 -29.55 43.74
N GLU A 313 -26.60 -28.91 43.82
CA GLU A 313 -25.68 -29.10 44.94
C GLU A 313 -26.30 -28.65 46.28
N PRO A 314 -26.83 -27.42 46.45
CA PRO A 314 -27.51 -27.03 47.68
C PRO A 314 -28.78 -27.83 47.99
N LEU A 315 -29.50 -28.31 46.96
CA LEU A 315 -30.68 -29.16 47.16
C LEU A 315 -30.28 -30.52 47.73
N ILE A 316 -29.26 -31.16 47.16
CA ILE A 316 -28.75 -32.44 47.63
C ILE A 316 -28.20 -32.29 49.05
N ASP A 317 -27.42 -31.25 49.31
CA ASP A 317 -26.88 -30.97 50.65
C ASP A 317 -28.01 -30.74 51.67
N GLY A 318 -29.03 -29.95 51.33
CA GLY A 318 -30.18 -29.73 52.20
C GLY A 318 -30.98 -31.02 52.50
N VAL A 319 -31.12 -31.91 51.50
CA VAL A 319 -31.74 -33.23 51.69
C VAL A 319 -30.87 -34.12 52.59
N LEU A 320 -29.55 -34.12 52.40
CA LEU A 320 -28.62 -34.88 53.22
C LEU A 320 -28.59 -34.38 54.67
N GLU A 321 -28.61 -33.06 54.90
CA GLU A 321 -28.72 -32.46 56.23
C GLU A 321 -30.02 -32.84 56.91
N SER A 322 -31.15 -32.76 56.21
CA SER A 322 -32.46 -33.19 56.74
C SER A 322 -32.46 -34.67 57.14
N ASN A 323 -31.89 -35.54 56.30
CA ASN A 323 -31.74 -36.96 56.61
C ASN A 323 -30.79 -37.18 57.81
N ALA A 324 -29.71 -36.41 57.91
CA ALA A 324 -28.81 -36.45 59.06
C ALA A 324 -29.52 -36.02 60.35
N HIS A 325 -30.36 -34.98 60.31
CA HIS A 325 -31.20 -34.56 61.43
C HIS A 325 -32.18 -35.65 61.84
N GLU A 326 -32.87 -36.28 60.90
CA GLU A 326 -33.76 -37.42 61.19
C GLU A 326 -33.00 -38.60 61.79
N ARG A 327 -31.84 -38.97 61.25
CA ARG A 327 -31.00 -40.05 61.79
C ARG A 327 -30.55 -39.74 63.22
N ARG A 328 -30.09 -38.52 63.50
CA ARG A 328 -29.73 -38.08 64.86
C ARG A 328 -30.91 -38.16 65.80
N ALA A 329 -32.09 -37.70 65.37
CA ALA A 329 -33.31 -37.78 66.16
C ALA A 329 -33.70 -39.23 66.49
N ARG A 330 -33.63 -40.15 65.51
CA ARG A 330 -33.86 -41.58 65.73
C ARG A 330 -32.84 -42.18 66.70
N LEU A 331 -31.55 -41.85 66.58
CA LEU A 331 -30.51 -42.33 67.50
C LEU A 331 -30.74 -41.84 68.94
N ILE A 332 -31.15 -40.58 69.12
CA ILE A 332 -31.49 -40.03 70.44
C ILE A 332 -32.72 -40.76 71.00
N LEU A 333 -33.77 -40.94 70.18
CA LEU A 333 -34.98 -41.64 70.57
C LEU A 333 -34.70 -43.10 70.97
N ASP A 334 -33.89 -43.82 70.18
CA ASP A 334 -33.43 -45.18 70.50
C ASP A 334 -32.59 -45.21 71.79
N GLY A 335 -31.78 -44.19 72.03
CA GLY A 335 -31.05 -44.00 73.28
C GLY A 335 -31.97 -43.84 74.48
N MET A 336 -32.98 -42.96 74.38
CA MET A 336 -33.99 -42.74 75.42
C MET A 336 -34.84 -44.00 75.67
N LEU A 337 -35.25 -44.70 74.61
CA LEU A 337 -35.97 -45.97 74.70
C LEU A 337 -35.13 -47.03 75.39
N ARG A 338 -33.85 -47.17 75.01
CA ARG A 338 -32.93 -48.11 75.67
C ARG A 338 -32.77 -47.78 77.14
N GLN A 339 -32.60 -46.50 77.50
CA GLN A 339 -32.52 -46.06 78.90
C GLN A 339 -33.79 -46.41 79.68
N ALA A 340 -34.97 -46.05 79.17
CA ALA A 340 -36.25 -46.34 79.82
C ALA A 340 -36.48 -47.85 80.00
N VAL A 341 -36.12 -48.67 79.01
CA VAL A 341 -36.19 -50.14 79.11
C VAL A 341 -35.21 -50.66 80.15
N THR A 342 -33.97 -50.14 80.21
CA THR A 342 -32.99 -50.56 81.23
C THR A 342 -33.41 -50.19 82.64
N GLU A 343 -33.91 -48.97 82.87
CA GLU A 343 -34.43 -48.53 84.16
C GLU A 343 -35.59 -49.42 84.62
N ARG A 344 -36.52 -49.72 83.70
CA ARG A 344 -37.64 -50.62 83.98
C ARG A 344 -37.19 -52.05 84.25
N HIS A 345 -36.18 -52.55 83.53
CA HIS A 345 -35.61 -53.88 83.78
C HIS A 345 -34.92 -53.96 85.16
N VAL A 346 -34.16 -52.94 85.55
CA VAL A 346 -33.55 -52.84 86.89
C VAL A 346 -34.64 -52.82 87.97
N ALA A 347 -35.66 -51.97 87.81
CA ALA A 347 -36.78 -51.91 88.75
C ALA A 347 -37.51 -53.27 88.89
N PHE A 348 -37.76 -53.99 87.80
CA PHE A 348 -38.34 -55.33 87.86
C PHE A 348 -37.42 -56.35 88.53
N ARG A 349 -36.11 -56.25 88.33
CA ARG A 349 -35.12 -57.12 88.99
C ARG A 349 -35.09 -56.88 90.50
N GLU A 350 -35.10 -55.63 90.93
CA GLU A 350 -35.21 -55.25 92.34
C GLU A 350 -36.53 -55.72 92.95
N LEU A 351 -37.64 -55.54 92.24
CA LEU A 351 -38.96 -56.02 92.67
C LEU A 351 -38.98 -57.56 92.77
N GLY A 352 -38.36 -58.27 91.83
CA GLY A 352 -38.18 -59.72 91.90
C GLY A 352 -37.35 -60.14 93.10
N ARG A 353 -36.25 -59.43 93.41
CA ARG A 353 -35.45 -59.67 94.61
C ARG A 353 -36.28 -59.49 95.89
N LEU A 354 -37.09 -58.44 95.98
CA LEU A 354 -37.96 -58.19 97.13
C LEU A 354 -39.05 -59.27 97.28
N ILE A 355 -39.61 -59.76 96.18
CA ILE A 355 -40.57 -60.89 96.20
C ILE A 355 -39.87 -62.16 96.70
N CYS A 356 -38.68 -62.50 96.18
CA CYS A 356 -37.92 -63.64 96.66
C CYS A 356 -37.54 -63.52 98.14
N GLU A 357 -37.10 -62.34 98.61
CA GLU A 357 -36.83 -62.08 100.03
C GLU A 357 -38.09 -62.31 100.89
N ARG A 358 -39.27 -61.87 100.40
CA ARG A 358 -40.55 -62.08 101.10
C ARG A 358 -40.94 -63.57 101.15
N GLU A 359 -40.86 -64.29 100.04
CA GLU A 359 -41.18 -65.73 100.00
C GLU A 359 -40.20 -66.55 100.86
N CYS A 360 -38.90 -66.26 100.81
CA CYS A 360 -37.93 -66.91 101.71
C CYS A 360 -38.25 -66.65 103.19
N LEU A 361 -38.71 -65.44 103.54
CA LEU A 361 -39.16 -65.15 104.91
C LEU A 361 -40.45 -65.90 105.25
N GLU A 362 -41.40 -66.03 104.33
CA GLU A 362 -42.63 -66.80 104.53
C GLU A 362 -42.38 -68.31 104.70
N GLU A 363 -41.34 -68.88 104.09
CA GLU A 363 -40.96 -70.29 104.33
C GLU A 363 -40.13 -70.48 105.62
N VAL A 364 -39.17 -69.60 105.89
CA VAL A 364 -38.24 -69.77 107.01
C VAL A 364 -38.90 -69.48 108.36
N VAL A 365 -39.80 -68.50 108.45
CA VAL A 365 -40.50 -68.14 109.69
C VAL A 365 -41.35 -69.28 110.28
N PRO A 366 -42.18 -70.02 109.52
CA PRO A 366 -42.94 -71.15 110.06
C PRO A 366 -42.06 -72.35 110.42
N LEU A 367 -40.95 -72.60 109.70
CA LEU A 367 -39.98 -73.63 110.08
C LEU A 367 -39.33 -73.30 111.43
N LEU A 368 -38.86 -72.06 111.62
CA LEU A 368 -38.36 -71.58 112.91
C LEU A 368 -39.43 -71.63 114.01
N ARG A 369 -40.67 -71.25 113.70
CA ARG A 369 -41.79 -71.37 114.66
C ARG A 369 -42.01 -72.83 115.07
N GLY A 370 -41.92 -73.77 114.14
CA GLY A 370 -42.04 -75.21 114.39
C GLY A 370 -40.95 -75.72 115.33
N GLU A 371 -39.67 -75.42 115.04
CA GLU A 371 -38.57 -75.84 115.90
C GLU A 371 -38.63 -75.22 117.30
N VAL A 372 -38.94 -73.92 117.40
CA VAL A 372 -39.09 -73.24 118.70
C VAL A 372 -40.26 -73.83 119.49
N SER A 373 -41.38 -74.15 118.82
CA SER A 373 -42.54 -74.78 119.47
C SER A 373 -42.22 -76.18 119.97
N SER A 374 -41.52 -76.99 119.16
CA SER A 374 -41.04 -78.33 119.57
C SER A 374 -40.14 -78.24 120.80
N TRP A 375 -39.18 -77.31 120.82
CA TRP A 375 -38.29 -77.09 121.95
C TRP A 375 -39.03 -76.66 123.23
N ILE A 376 -40.00 -75.74 123.12
CA ILE A 376 -40.84 -75.33 124.27
C ILE A 376 -41.66 -76.50 124.80
N ILE A 377 -42.29 -77.28 123.91
CA ILE A 377 -43.10 -78.45 124.30
C ILE A 377 -42.21 -79.46 125.01
N GLU A 378 -41.05 -79.83 124.44
CA GLU A 378 -40.13 -80.79 125.03
C GLU A 378 -39.60 -80.34 126.40
N ARG A 379 -39.31 -79.03 126.55
CA ARG A 379 -38.90 -78.47 127.85
C ARG A 379 -40.03 -78.55 128.89
N SER A 380 -41.26 -78.23 128.48
CA SER A 380 -42.43 -78.24 129.34
C SER A 380 -42.82 -79.66 129.80
N THR A 381 -42.76 -80.65 128.90
CA THR A 381 -43.04 -82.05 129.23
C THR A 381 -42.00 -82.60 130.20
N ARG A 382 -40.72 -82.28 130.01
CA ARG A 382 -39.65 -82.69 130.93
C ARG A 382 -39.84 -82.10 132.33
N LEU A 383 -40.27 -80.84 132.42
CA LEU A 383 -40.59 -80.18 133.69
C LEU A 383 -41.81 -80.82 134.38
N ALA A 384 -42.86 -81.15 133.61
CA ALA A 384 -44.07 -81.79 134.12
C ALA A 384 -43.79 -83.19 134.66
N ILE A 385 -42.98 -83.99 133.95
CA ILE A 385 -42.55 -85.33 134.41
C ILE A 385 -41.80 -85.23 135.75
N SER A 386 -40.83 -84.32 135.86
CA SER A 386 -40.07 -84.14 137.12
C SER A 386 -40.96 -83.75 138.31
N ARG A 387 -42.01 -82.94 138.09
CA ARG A 387 -42.96 -82.59 139.15
C ARG A 387 -43.90 -83.73 139.52
N LEU A 388 -44.33 -84.54 138.54
CA LEU A 388 -45.14 -85.73 138.78
C LEU A 388 -44.36 -86.80 139.53
N GLU A 389 -43.09 -87.00 139.23
CA GLU A 389 -42.21 -87.90 140.00
C GLU A 389 -42.09 -87.46 141.47
N LEU A 390 -41.96 -86.15 141.71
CA LEU A 390 -41.87 -85.59 143.06
C LEU A 390 -43.20 -85.72 143.83
N ALA A 391 -44.34 -85.55 143.15
CA ALA A 391 -45.66 -85.80 143.72
C ALA A 391 -45.92 -87.29 143.98
N ALA A 392 -45.50 -88.18 143.08
CA ALA A 392 -45.62 -89.63 143.26
C ALA A 392 -44.78 -90.10 144.46
N ALA A 393 -43.56 -89.57 144.62
CA ALA A 393 -42.71 -89.85 145.77
C ALA A 393 -43.39 -89.44 147.09
N SER A 394 -43.97 -88.24 147.18
CA SER A 394 -44.68 -87.81 148.40
C SER A 394 -45.94 -88.62 148.68
N THR A 395 -46.71 -89.01 147.66
CA THR A 395 -47.88 -89.87 147.85
C THR A 395 -47.52 -91.28 148.32
N LYS A 396 -46.37 -91.81 147.89
CA LYS A 396 -45.87 -93.11 148.35
C LYS A 396 -45.49 -93.05 149.82
N GLU A 397 -44.83 -91.99 150.27
CA GLU A 397 -44.54 -91.76 151.70
C GLU A 397 -45.82 -91.65 152.54
N ILE A 398 -46.84 -90.94 152.04
CA ILE A 398 -48.13 -90.81 152.74
C ILE A 398 -48.85 -92.17 152.85
N MET A 399 -48.82 -92.98 151.79
CA MET A 399 -49.51 -94.27 151.76
C MET A 399 -48.84 -95.33 152.67
N ASP A 400 -47.52 -95.32 152.80
CA ASP A 400 -46.80 -96.22 153.71
C ASP A 400 -47.09 -95.89 155.18
N VAL A 401 -47.29 -94.60 155.52
CA VAL A 401 -47.69 -94.18 156.88
C VAL A 401 -49.12 -94.64 157.20
N ILE A 402 -50.09 -94.38 156.31
CA ILE A 402 -51.50 -94.76 156.53
C ILE A 402 -51.67 -96.30 156.58
N GLY A 403 -50.93 -97.04 155.75
CA GLY A 403 -50.97 -98.51 155.77
C GLY A 403 -50.50 -99.11 157.09
N SER A 404 -49.53 -98.46 157.76
CA SER A 404 -49.04 -98.90 159.07
C SER A 404 -50.02 -98.64 160.23
N GLU A 405 -50.85 -97.60 160.13
CA GLU A 405 -51.85 -97.27 161.16
C GLU A 405 -53.03 -98.24 161.14
N VAL A 406 -53.56 -98.57 159.95
CA VAL A 406 -54.73 -99.45 159.78
C VAL A 406 -54.46 -100.89 160.24
N ILE A 407 -53.24 -101.41 160.02
CA ILE A 407 -52.88 -102.77 160.44
C ILE A 407 -52.79 -102.87 161.98
N ASN A 408 -52.33 -101.82 162.65
CA ASN A 408 -52.24 -101.79 164.11
C ASN A 408 -53.62 -101.67 164.78
N GLU A 409 -54.58 -101.00 164.14
CA GLU A 409 -55.95 -100.84 164.66
C GLU A 409 -56.75 -102.15 164.56
N ALA A 410 -56.64 -102.89 163.45
CA ALA A 410 -57.34 -104.16 163.25
C ALA A 410 -56.84 -105.31 164.16
N MET A 411 -55.56 -105.29 164.54
CA MET A 411 -55.00 -106.25 165.52
C MET A 411 -55.47 -105.95 166.95
N GLY A 412 -55.88 -104.71 167.24
CA GLY A 412 -56.44 -104.32 168.54
C GLY A 412 -57.89 -104.76 168.73
N GLU A 413 -58.73 -104.64 167.70
CA GLU A 413 -60.13 -105.05 167.74
C GLU A 413 -60.29 -106.58 167.87
N THR A 414 -59.45 -107.35 167.17
CA THR A 414 -59.46 -108.82 167.24
C THR A 414 -58.99 -109.39 168.58
N ALA A 415 -58.16 -108.65 169.35
CA ALA A 415 -57.75 -109.05 170.69
C ALA A 415 -58.86 -108.84 171.75
N LEU A 416 -59.71 -107.80 171.58
CA LEU A 416 -60.81 -107.49 172.50
C LEU A 416 -61.99 -108.47 172.36
N GLU A 417 -62.29 -108.93 171.14
CA GLU A 417 -63.39 -109.88 170.91
C GLU A 417 -63.08 -111.29 171.46
N VAL A 418 -61.81 -111.73 171.40
CA VAL A 418 -61.38 -113.02 171.98
C VAL A 418 -61.44 -112.99 173.52
N GLN A 419 -61.34 -111.80 174.14
CA GLN A 419 -61.42 -111.65 175.58
C GLN A 419 -62.87 -111.65 176.10
N ALA A 420 -63.81 -111.07 175.33
CA ALA A 420 -65.24 -111.14 175.61
C ALA A 420 -65.82 -112.56 175.48
N GLN A 421 -65.23 -113.40 174.61
CA GLN A 421 -65.57 -114.83 174.50
C GLN A 421 -65.14 -115.67 175.73
N LYS A 422 -64.21 -115.19 176.56
CA LYS A 422 -63.81 -115.87 177.81
C LYS A 422 -64.64 -115.48 179.04
N GLU A 423 -65.10 -114.24 179.13
CA GLU A 423 -65.85 -113.76 180.30
C GLU A 423 -67.31 -114.24 180.31
N ALA A 424 -67.91 -114.49 179.13
CA ALA A 424 -69.26 -115.04 179.04
C ALA A 424 -69.34 -116.54 179.36
N GLU A 425 -68.24 -117.30 179.19
CA GLU A 425 -68.16 -118.71 179.60
C GLU A 425 -67.99 -118.87 181.13
N GLU A 426 -67.39 -117.90 181.84
CA GLU A 426 -67.30 -117.93 183.32
C GLU A 426 -68.61 -117.57 184.03
N ALA A 427 -69.55 -116.88 183.36
CA ALA A 427 -70.89 -116.62 183.89
C ALA A 427 -71.84 -117.85 183.83
N ALA A 428 -71.39 -118.95 183.21
CA ALA A 428 -72.09 -120.22 183.19
C ALA A 428 -72.11 -120.98 184.54
N ALA A 429 -71.50 -120.50 185.64
CA ALA A 429 -71.24 -121.36 186.81
C ALA A 429 -71.96 -121.03 188.14
N ASN A 430 -72.61 -119.86 188.30
CA ASN A 430 -72.99 -119.36 189.64
C ASN A 430 -74.48 -119.09 189.94
N ALA A 431 -75.43 -119.38 189.04
CA ALA A 431 -76.86 -119.14 189.29
C ALA A 431 -77.73 -120.42 189.26
N GLU A 432 -77.11 -121.59 189.45
CA GLU A 432 -77.76 -122.89 189.63
C GLU A 432 -77.92 -123.28 191.13
N ASN A 433 -77.61 -122.38 192.09
CA ASN A 433 -77.44 -122.76 193.51
C ASN A 433 -78.15 -121.91 194.58
N THR A 434 -79.09 -121.04 194.24
CA THR A 434 -79.86 -120.32 195.26
C THR A 434 -81.29 -120.10 194.79
N GLU A 435 -82.23 -120.54 195.63
CA GLU A 435 -83.70 -120.30 195.58
C GLU A 435 -84.59 -121.51 195.18
N GLU A 436 -84.36 -122.66 195.81
CA GLU A 436 -85.42 -123.34 196.58
C GLU A 436 -85.45 -122.70 197.99
N GLU A 437 -86.29 -121.67 198.22
CA GLU A 437 -86.81 -121.10 199.49
C GLU A 437 -87.22 -119.63 199.23
N GLU A 438 -88.48 -119.22 199.09
CA GLU A 438 -89.77 -119.92 199.24
C GLU A 438 -90.88 -119.32 198.34
N ALA A 439 -91.67 -120.24 197.77
CA ALA A 439 -93.08 -120.19 197.36
C ALA A 439 -93.52 -119.55 196.01
N ASN A 440 -94.24 -120.40 195.25
CA ASN A 440 -95.23 -120.15 194.18
C ASN A 440 -94.77 -119.92 192.74
#